data_AF-A0A7C3SCK4-F1
#
_entry.id   AF-A0A7C3SCK4-F1
#
_cell.length_a   1.000
_cell.length_b   1.000
_cell.length_c   1.000
_cell.angle_alpha   90.00
_cell.angle_beta   90.00
_cell.angle_gamma   90.00
#
_symmetry.space_group_name_H-M   'P 1'
#
loop_
_entity.id
_entity.type
_entity.pdbx_description
1 polymer ?
#
loop_
_entity_poly.entity_id
_entity_poly.type
_entity_poly.pdbx_seq_one_letter_code
_entity_poly.pdbx_strand_id
1 'polypeptide(L)'
;MPTVSEHVAKAEAFERVLSVFDEGNPDHWDWIAVVAFYAALHWVDAYLAILGNHPQNHRERNLIVTLLPIAFEYSLLYSVSRRARYEAGHISRGRAIQSRDQLLPLIRHWVQQQLGTMP
;
A
#
# COMPACT_ATOMS: atom_id res chain seq x y z
N MET A 1 16.40 -8.59 -7.65
CA MET A 1 15.58 -7.62 -6.90
C MET A 1 14.95 -6.67 -7.89
N PRO A 2 13.66 -6.34 -7.78
CA PRO A 2 13.09 -5.31 -8.63
C PRO A 2 13.77 -3.96 -8.36
N THR A 3 13.88 -3.13 -9.39
CA THR A 3 14.43 -1.78 -9.28
C THR A 3 13.41 -0.82 -8.66
N VAL A 4 13.87 0.38 -8.30
CA VAL A 4 12.99 1.47 -7.87
C VAL A 4 11.90 1.73 -8.91
N SER A 5 12.26 1.83 -10.20
CA SER A 5 11.29 2.10 -11.28
C SER A 5 10.31 0.95 -11.49
N GLU A 6 10.73 -0.29 -11.34
CA GLU A 6 9.83 -1.46 -11.43
C GLU A 6 8.82 -1.50 -10.28
N HIS A 7 9.24 -1.11 -9.07
CA HIS A 7 8.35 -0.97 -7.92
C HIS A 7 7.35 0.16 -8.11
N VAL A 8 7.80 1.35 -8.57
CA VAL A 8 6.91 2.47 -8.89
C VAL A 8 5.89 2.08 -9.95
N ALA A 9 6.32 1.46 -11.05
CA ALA A 9 5.43 1.03 -12.12
C ALA A 9 4.34 0.05 -11.62
N LYS A 10 4.68 -0.87 -10.70
CA LYS A 10 3.70 -1.76 -10.06
C LYS A 10 2.75 -1.01 -9.14
N ALA A 11 3.24 -0.08 -8.34
CA ALA A 11 2.41 0.72 -7.44
C ALA A 11 1.34 1.50 -8.22
N GLU A 12 1.76 2.19 -9.29
CA GLU A 12 0.87 2.92 -10.18
C GLU A 12 -0.11 2.01 -10.93
N ALA A 13 0.30 0.79 -11.30
CA ALA A 13 -0.60 -0.19 -11.90
C ALA A 13 -1.72 -0.59 -10.94
N PHE A 14 -1.42 -0.83 -9.66
CA PHE A 14 -2.45 -1.11 -8.67
C PHE A 14 -3.35 0.10 -8.41
N GLU A 15 -2.83 1.32 -8.43
CA GLU A 15 -3.65 2.54 -8.35
C GLU A 15 -4.60 2.68 -9.54
N ARG A 16 -4.17 2.31 -10.75
CA ARG A 16 -5.08 2.23 -11.91
C ARG A 16 -6.14 1.14 -11.73
N VAL A 17 -5.81 0.00 -11.11
CA VAL A 17 -6.80 -1.04 -10.80
C VAL A 17 -7.84 -0.54 -9.79
N LEU A 18 -7.47 0.36 -8.86
CA LEU A 18 -8.43 0.93 -7.90
C LEU A 18 -9.57 1.69 -8.56
N SER A 19 -9.37 2.27 -9.76
CA SER A 19 -10.43 2.98 -10.47
C SER A 19 -11.49 2.06 -11.09
N VAL A 20 -11.24 0.75 -11.15
CA VAL A 20 -12.21 -0.26 -11.62
C VAL A 20 -13.26 -0.55 -10.55
N PHE A 21 -12.93 -0.35 -9.27
CA PHE A 21 -13.82 -0.70 -8.16
C PHE A 21 -14.79 0.43 -7.82
N ASP A 22 -16.08 0.12 -7.95
CA ASP A 22 -17.18 0.95 -7.45
C ASP A 22 -17.36 0.80 -5.93
N GLU A 23 -17.21 1.90 -5.18
CA GLU A 23 -17.44 1.94 -3.73
C GLU A 23 -18.92 1.84 -3.33
N GLY A 24 -19.84 2.01 -4.27
CA GLY A 24 -21.28 1.75 -4.11
C GLY A 24 -21.61 0.26 -4.06
N ASN A 25 -20.71 -0.60 -4.53
CA ASN A 25 -20.87 -2.06 -4.49
C ASN A 25 -20.13 -2.68 -3.28
N PRO A 26 -20.84 -3.30 -2.32
CA PRO A 26 -20.24 -4.00 -1.18
C PRO A 26 -19.20 -5.06 -1.55
N ASP A 27 -19.41 -5.76 -2.67
CA ASP A 27 -18.51 -6.82 -3.13
C ASP A 27 -17.12 -6.28 -3.53
N HIS A 28 -16.99 -4.96 -3.72
CA HIS A 28 -15.73 -4.32 -4.07
C HIS A 28 -14.95 -3.82 -2.86
N TRP A 29 -15.56 -3.70 -1.68
CA TRP A 29 -14.93 -3.05 -0.52
C TRP A 29 -13.63 -3.76 -0.10
N ASP A 30 -13.66 -5.08 -0.01
CA ASP A 30 -12.48 -5.88 0.32
C ASP A 30 -11.38 -5.70 -0.72
N TRP A 31 -11.74 -5.72 -2.01
CA TRP A 31 -10.80 -5.54 -3.10
C TRP A 31 -10.17 -4.16 -3.13
N ILE A 32 -10.92 -3.11 -2.81
CA ILE A 32 -10.39 -1.75 -2.66
C ILE A 32 -9.28 -1.74 -1.61
N ALA A 33 -9.51 -2.33 -0.42
CA ALA A 33 -8.48 -2.35 0.62
C ALA A 33 -7.27 -3.24 0.27
N VAL A 34 -7.51 -4.40 -0.37
CA VAL A 34 -6.44 -5.30 -0.80
C VAL A 34 -5.54 -4.61 -1.81
N VAL A 35 -6.13 -4.01 -2.84
CA VAL A 35 -5.38 -3.34 -3.91
C VAL A 35 -4.69 -2.08 -3.39
N ALA A 36 -5.34 -1.29 -2.52
CA ALA A 36 -4.71 -0.13 -1.91
C ALA A 36 -3.47 -0.51 -1.09
N PHE A 37 -3.53 -1.63 -0.36
CA PHE A 37 -2.37 -2.15 0.36
C PHE A 37 -1.25 -2.59 -0.60
N TYR A 38 -1.54 -3.30 -1.68
CA TYR A 38 -0.51 -3.73 -2.64
C TYR A 38 0.12 -2.54 -3.40
N ALA A 39 -0.64 -1.48 -3.68
CA ALA A 39 -0.09 -0.23 -4.17
C ALA A 39 0.89 0.39 -3.16
N ALA A 40 0.47 0.53 -1.89
CA ALA A 40 1.30 1.11 -0.83
C ALA A 40 2.56 0.28 -0.55
N LEU A 41 2.45 -1.06 -0.59
CA LEU A 41 3.56 -1.99 -0.48
C LEU A 41 4.62 -1.73 -1.54
N HIS A 42 4.22 -1.50 -2.78
CA HIS A 42 5.16 -1.24 -3.86
C HIS A 42 5.76 0.17 -3.81
N TRP A 43 5.01 1.18 -3.34
CA TRP A 43 5.61 2.47 -3.00
C TRP A 43 6.69 2.33 -1.93
N VAL A 44 6.38 1.63 -0.83
CA VAL A 44 7.36 1.36 0.23
C VAL A 44 8.56 0.61 -0.30
N ASP A 45 8.37 -0.44 -1.09
CA ASP A 45 9.49 -1.21 -1.66
C ASP A 45 10.36 -0.36 -2.62
N ALA A 46 9.79 0.61 -3.33
CA ALA A 46 10.57 1.55 -4.13
C ALA A 46 11.53 2.37 -3.26
N TYR A 47 11.04 2.87 -2.11
CA TYR A 47 11.89 3.56 -1.13
C TYR A 47 12.91 2.62 -0.48
N LEU A 48 12.52 1.40 -0.11
CA LEU A 48 13.46 0.45 0.49
C LEU A 48 14.57 0.04 -0.49
N ALA A 49 14.25 -0.09 -1.78
CA ALA A 49 15.24 -0.39 -2.81
C ALA A 49 16.33 0.68 -2.94
N ILE A 50 16.00 1.96 -2.68
CA ILE A 50 17.01 3.03 -2.57
C ILE A 50 18.01 2.75 -1.46
N LEU A 51 17.50 2.29 -0.31
CA LEU A 51 18.31 1.97 0.87
C LEU A 51 19.04 0.63 0.73
N GLY A 52 18.98 -0.03 -0.44
CA GLY A 52 19.52 -1.38 -0.66
C GLY A 52 18.76 -2.48 0.09
N ASN A 53 17.57 -2.18 0.61
CA ASN A 53 16.74 -3.12 1.35
C ASN A 53 15.67 -3.74 0.45
N HIS A 54 15.50 -5.04 0.55
CA HIS A 54 14.61 -5.78 -0.33
C HIS A 54 13.94 -6.95 0.41
N PRO A 55 12.93 -6.64 1.23
CA PRO A 55 12.24 -7.65 2.03
C PRO A 55 11.56 -8.70 1.15
N GLN A 56 11.70 -9.98 1.50
CA GLN A 56 11.14 -11.10 0.74
C GLN A 56 9.70 -11.43 1.14
N ASN A 57 9.24 -10.92 2.27
CA ASN A 57 7.91 -11.20 2.81
C ASN A 57 7.37 -10.02 3.64
N HIS A 58 6.08 -10.08 3.97
CA HIS A 58 5.43 -9.03 4.77
C HIS A 58 6.06 -8.87 6.16
N ARG A 59 6.54 -9.95 6.79
CA ARG A 59 7.13 -9.86 8.14
C ARG A 59 8.39 -9.01 8.13
N GLU A 60 9.31 -9.28 7.21
CA GLU A 60 10.54 -8.50 7.03
C GLU A 60 10.23 -7.04 6.70
N ARG A 61 9.33 -6.80 5.74
CA ARG A 61 8.95 -5.44 5.36
C ARG A 61 8.35 -4.67 6.52
N ASN A 62 7.44 -5.28 7.27
CA ASN A 62 6.77 -4.64 8.40
C ASN A 62 7.78 -4.23 9.49
N LEU A 63 8.81 -5.04 9.75
CA LEU A 63 9.87 -4.70 10.72
C LEU A 63 10.69 -3.48 10.29
N ILE A 64 10.96 -3.32 8.99
CA ILE A 64 11.68 -2.14 8.50
C ILE A 64 10.75 -0.91 8.56
N VAL A 65 9.50 -1.08 8.13
CA VAL A 65 8.51 0.02 8.08
C VAL A 65 8.19 0.58 9.46
N THR A 66 8.32 -0.18 10.56
CA THR A 66 8.09 0.38 11.91
C THR A 66 9.06 1.49 12.28
N LEU A 67 10.17 1.65 11.54
CA LEU A 67 11.15 2.72 11.73
C LEU A 67 10.88 3.95 10.87
N LEU A 68 9.87 3.91 9.98
CA LEU A 68 9.57 4.98 9.04
C LEU A 68 8.43 5.87 9.55
N PRO A 69 8.37 7.17 9.17
CA PRO A 69 7.28 8.07 9.53
C PRO A 69 5.87 7.59 9.11
N ILE A 70 5.79 6.71 8.11
CA ILE A 70 4.56 6.13 7.56
C ILE A 70 4.12 4.82 8.24
N ALA A 71 4.78 4.44 9.35
CA ALA A 71 4.56 3.16 10.03
C ALA A 71 3.08 2.94 10.38
N PHE A 72 2.42 3.99 10.89
CA PHE A 72 1.04 3.91 11.32
C PHE A 72 0.09 3.64 10.15
N GLU A 73 0.15 4.46 9.10
CA GLU A 73 -0.70 4.35 7.91
C GLU A 73 -0.51 3.00 7.21
N TYR A 74 0.74 2.58 7.08
CA TYR A 74 1.07 1.31 6.46
C TYR A 74 0.57 0.12 7.29
N SER A 75 0.69 0.18 8.64
CA SER A 75 0.16 -0.86 9.52
C SER A 75 -1.36 -0.99 9.44
N LEU A 76 -2.07 0.13 9.27
CA LEU A 76 -3.52 0.14 9.07
C LEU A 76 -3.91 -0.51 7.73
N LEU A 77 -3.25 -0.16 6.63
CA LEU A 77 -3.50 -0.80 5.33
C LEU A 77 -3.22 -2.31 5.37
N TYR A 78 -2.10 -2.71 5.97
CA TYR A 78 -1.75 -4.12 6.14
C TYR A 78 -2.83 -4.87 6.94
N SER A 79 -3.25 -4.29 8.07
CA SER A 79 -4.28 -4.86 8.93
C SER A 79 -5.61 -5.03 8.16
N VAL A 80 -6.13 -3.95 7.55
CA VAL A 80 -7.40 -3.99 6.82
C VAL A 80 -7.34 -4.98 5.65
N SER A 81 -6.26 -4.97 4.86
CA SER A 81 -6.07 -5.92 3.75
C SER A 81 -5.98 -7.37 4.21
N ARG A 82 -5.38 -7.64 5.37
CA ARG A 82 -5.33 -8.99 5.94
C ARG A 82 -6.73 -9.43 6.37
N ARG A 83 -7.49 -8.56 7.03
CA ARG A 83 -8.88 -8.85 7.44
C ARG A 83 -9.77 -9.17 6.24
N ALA A 84 -9.74 -8.31 5.22
CA ALA A 84 -10.46 -8.48 3.96
C ALA A 84 -10.20 -9.83 3.25
N ARG A 85 -9.04 -10.46 3.48
CA ARG A 85 -8.67 -11.73 2.85
C ARG A 85 -8.92 -12.97 3.69
N TYR A 86 -8.85 -12.85 5.01
CA TYR A 86 -8.75 -14.02 5.88
C TYR A 86 -9.79 -14.07 6.99
N GLU A 87 -10.46 -12.95 7.28
CA GLU A 87 -11.57 -12.93 8.23
C GLU A 87 -12.90 -13.13 7.49
N ALA A 88 -13.91 -13.63 8.21
CA ALA A 88 -15.25 -13.78 7.65
C ALA A 88 -15.95 -12.41 7.55
N GLY A 89 -16.69 -12.20 6.45
CA GLY A 89 -17.43 -10.97 6.18
C GLY A 89 -16.60 -9.91 5.45
N HIS A 90 -17.25 -8.81 5.08
CA HIS A 90 -16.62 -7.70 4.36
C HIS A 90 -16.12 -6.62 5.30
N ILE A 91 -15.05 -5.92 4.93
CA ILE A 91 -14.71 -4.65 5.55
C ILE A 91 -15.82 -3.63 5.27
N SER A 92 -15.97 -2.60 6.12
CA SER A 92 -16.95 -1.55 5.87
C SER A 92 -16.54 -0.65 4.71
N ARG A 93 -17.52 -0.06 4.01
CA ARG A 93 -17.31 1.01 3.02
C ARG A 93 -16.34 2.09 3.51
N GLY A 94 -16.49 2.52 4.76
CA GLY A 94 -15.61 3.53 5.35
C GLY A 94 -14.15 3.10 5.41
N ARG A 95 -13.86 1.81 5.66
CA ARG A 95 -12.50 1.27 5.65
C ARG A 95 -11.93 1.14 4.24
N ALA A 96 -12.76 0.75 3.27
CA ALA A 96 -12.37 0.72 1.86
C ALA A 96 -11.96 2.12 1.37
N ILE A 97 -12.83 3.13 1.60
CA ILE A 97 -12.58 4.52 1.22
C ILE A 97 -11.37 5.10 1.95
N GLN A 98 -11.25 4.89 3.26
CA GLN A 98 -10.07 5.32 4.02
C GLN A 98 -8.77 4.74 3.45
N SER A 99 -8.79 3.46 3.06
CA SER A 99 -7.61 2.79 2.50
C SER A 99 -7.17 3.44 1.17
N ARG A 100 -8.13 3.67 0.27
CA ARG A 100 -7.89 4.24 -1.08
C ARG A 100 -7.58 5.73 -1.05
N ASP A 101 -8.34 6.52 -0.30
CA ASP A 101 -8.38 7.98 -0.47
C ASP A 101 -7.58 8.74 0.61
N GLN A 102 -7.16 8.06 1.67
CA GLN A 102 -6.41 8.68 2.77
C GLN A 102 -5.06 8.00 2.97
N LEU A 103 -5.06 6.71 3.31
CA LEU A 103 -3.83 6.02 3.74
C LEU A 103 -2.84 5.80 2.60
N LEU A 104 -3.31 5.29 1.45
CA LEU A 104 -2.45 5.10 0.29
C LEU A 104 -1.83 6.43 -0.21
N PRO A 105 -2.59 7.52 -0.41
CA PRO A 105 -2.03 8.81 -0.83
C PRO A 105 -0.99 9.37 0.12
N LEU A 106 -1.17 9.22 1.44
CA LEU A 106 -0.17 9.66 2.44
C LEU A 106 1.16 8.92 2.26
N ILE A 107 1.12 7.59 2.10
CA ILE A 107 2.31 6.77 1.89
C ILE A 107 2.97 7.10 0.55
N ARG A 108 2.18 7.18 -0.54
CA ARG A 108 2.66 7.54 -1.87
C ARG A 108 3.37 8.90 -1.84
N HIS A 109 2.73 9.91 -1.25
CA HIS A 109 3.27 11.26 -1.21
C HIS A 109 4.59 11.30 -0.43
N TRP A 110 4.63 10.66 0.74
CA TRP A 110 5.86 10.57 1.53
C TRP A 110 6.98 9.88 0.74
N VAL A 111 6.70 8.75 0.08
CA VAL A 111 7.69 8.05 -0.75
C VAL A 111 8.17 8.94 -1.90
N GLN A 112 7.27 9.57 -2.64
CA GLN A 112 7.62 10.45 -3.77
C GLN A 112 8.53 11.61 -3.35
N GLN A 113 8.32 12.18 -2.16
CA GLN A 113 9.25 13.16 -1.59
C GLN A 113 10.64 12.57 -1.43
N GLN A 114 10.78 11.36 -0.85
CA GLN A 114 12.07 10.70 -0.69
C GLN A 114 12.75 10.41 -2.04
N LEU A 115 11.98 10.01 -3.06
CA LEU A 115 12.51 9.75 -4.40
C LEU A 115 13.03 11.03 -5.07
N GLY A 116 12.34 12.16 -4.89
CA GLY A 116 12.70 13.44 -5.49
C GLY A 116 13.81 14.21 -4.79
N THR A 117 14.14 13.86 -3.54
CA THR A 117 15.22 14.49 -2.76
C THR A 117 16.58 13.81 -2.94
N MET A 118 16.67 12.78 -3.79
CA MET A 118 17.94 12.12 -4.07
C MET A 118 18.74 12.89 -5.14
N PRO A 119 20.05 13.11 -4.94
CA PRO A 119 20.92 13.77 -5.91
C PRO A 119 21.11 12.94 -7.20
#